data_AF-A0A7S0KT15-F1
#
_entry.id   AF-A0A7S0KT15-F1
#
_cell.length_a   1.000
_cell.length_b   1.000
_cell.length_c   1.000
_cell.angle_alpha   90.00
_cell.angle_beta   90.00
_cell.angle_gamma   90.00
#
_symmetry.space_group_name_H-M   'P 1'
#
loop_
_entity.id
_entity.type
_entity.pdbx_description
1 polymer ?
#
loop_
_entity_poly.entity_id
_entity_poly.type
_entity_poly.pdbx_seq_one_letter_code
_entity_poly.pdbx_strand_id
1 'polypeptide(L)'
;MSPILPVFLLIASLSTADATCDPAALYDPTYAADAAGKGGVEVSRWLHLRTSAFHEPVSYTAAWNALEASIDSHNASHVRVIYGGHAPKCRTGAYYGLECAWNREHLWPQSYGVGESSGLTAAAPPRTDLHALVPSLKALNSARSNRAFAQITDWPNDDARCGPQFPGCETPACTKTACGVRGTAQWGTDPGFWTPPARYRGFIARALFYMAVRYDGDEPNTRNLTL
;
A
#
# COMPACT_ATOMS: atom_id res chain seq x y z
N MET A 1 -36.69 -25.73 -48.34
CA MET A 1 -36.61 -24.34 -47.83
C MET A 1 -36.58 -24.42 -46.32
N SER A 2 -35.39 -24.41 -45.72
CA SER A 2 -35.20 -24.51 -44.25
C SER A 2 -35.37 -23.14 -43.60
N PRO A 3 -36.04 -23.02 -42.45
CA PRO A 3 -36.09 -21.78 -41.72
C PRO A 3 -34.78 -21.58 -40.94
N ILE A 4 -34.21 -20.39 -41.07
CA ILE A 4 -33.02 -19.93 -40.37
C ILE A 4 -33.44 -19.58 -38.93
N LEU A 5 -32.88 -20.26 -37.92
CA LEU A 5 -32.99 -19.84 -36.52
C LEU A 5 -32.13 -18.58 -36.30
N PRO A 6 -32.64 -17.55 -35.59
CA PRO A 6 -31.81 -16.41 -35.22
C PRO A 6 -30.92 -16.82 -34.04
N VAL A 7 -29.60 -16.71 -34.24
CA VAL A 7 -28.60 -16.79 -33.18
C VAL A 7 -28.78 -15.56 -32.30
N PHE A 8 -29.36 -15.75 -31.11
CA PHE A 8 -29.35 -14.72 -30.07
C PHE A 8 -27.90 -14.56 -29.58
N LEU A 9 -27.28 -13.45 -29.99
CA LEU A 9 -25.99 -13.01 -29.49
C LEU A 9 -26.19 -12.58 -28.02
N LEU A 10 -25.76 -13.42 -27.07
CA LEU A 10 -25.72 -13.07 -25.66
C LEU A 10 -24.60 -12.05 -25.46
N ILE A 11 -24.94 -10.76 -25.55
CA ILE A 11 -24.05 -9.69 -25.13
C ILE A 11 -23.98 -9.75 -23.61
N ALA A 12 -22.95 -10.42 -23.08
CA ALA A 12 -22.59 -10.28 -21.68
C ALA A 12 -22.18 -8.82 -21.47
N SER A 13 -23.11 -8.02 -20.96
CA SER A 13 -22.82 -6.70 -20.42
C SER A 13 -21.87 -6.90 -19.24
N LEU A 14 -20.57 -6.68 -19.45
CA LEU A 14 -19.63 -6.48 -18.36
C LEU A 14 -20.05 -5.21 -17.63
N SER A 15 -20.80 -5.38 -16.55
CA SER A 15 -20.97 -4.31 -15.58
C SER A 15 -19.62 -4.05 -14.93
N THR A 16 -18.97 -2.96 -15.33
CA THR A 16 -17.91 -2.34 -14.53
C THR A 16 -18.59 -1.67 -13.33
N ALA A 17 -19.10 -2.48 -12.40
CA ALA A 17 -19.49 -1.97 -11.11
C ALA A 17 -18.18 -1.62 -10.40
N ASP A 18 -17.88 -0.33 -10.29
CA ASP A 18 -16.89 0.15 -9.33
C ASP A 18 -17.21 -0.51 -7.98
N ALA A 19 -16.20 -1.04 -7.30
CA ALA A 19 -16.38 -1.57 -5.96
C ALA A 19 -16.97 -0.46 -5.08
N THR A 20 -18.26 -0.55 -4.78
CA THR A 20 -18.92 0.37 -3.87
C THR A 20 -18.43 0.01 -2.47
N CYS A 21 -17.55 0.86 -1.94
CA CYS A 21 -17.18 0.78 -0.54
C CYS A 21 -18.41 1.26 0.26
N ASP A 22 -19.29 0.35 0.65
CA ASP A 22 -20.37 0.64 1.59
C ASP A 22 -19.77 0.74 3.00
N PRO A 23 -19.60 1.94 3.56
CA PRO A 23 -19.01 2.10 4.87
C PRO A 23 -19.91 1.50 5.96
N ALA A 24 -21.21 1.37 5.72
CA ALA A 24 -22.14 0.75 6.65
C ALA A 24 -21.95 -0.77 6.70
N ALA A 25 -21.57 -1.40 5.59
CA ALA A 25 -21.20 -2.82 5.56
C ALA A 25 -19.85 -3.10 6.24
N LEU A 26 -18.97 -2.10 6.34
CA LEU A 26 -17.71 -2.16 7.10
C LEU A 26 -17.88 -1.76 8.58
N TYR A 27 -19.04 -1.22 8.95
CA TYR A 27 -19.34 -0.80 10.31
C TYR A 27 -19.70 -2.01 11.16
N ASP A 28 -18.82 -2.35 12.09
CA ASP A 28 -19.13 -3.32 13.13
C ASP A 28 -19.88 -2.61 14.27
N PRO A 29 -21.19 -2.87 14.46
CA PRO A 29 -21.98 -2.18 15.48
C PRO A 29 -21.54 -2.52 16.91
N THR A 30 -20.75 -3.58 17.09
CA THR A 30 -20.20 -3.97 18.39
C THR A 30 -18.96 -3.16 18.76
N TYR A 31 -18.31 -2.48 17.79
CA TYR A 31 -17.04 -1.78 18.00
C TYR A 31 -17.08 -0.82 19.18
N ALA A 32 -18.09 0.06 19.23
CA ALA A 32 -18.19 1.08 20.28
C ALA A 32 -18.45 0.47 21.66
N ALA A 33 -19.25 -0.59 21.72
CA ALA A 33 -19.55 -1.29 22.97
C ALA A 33 -18.35 -2.11 23.47
N ASP A 34 -17.66 -2.80 22.56
CA ASP A 34 -16.48 -3.61 22.86
C ASP A 34 -15.28 -2.74 23.27
N ALA A 35 -15.14 -1.55 22.68
CA ALA A 35 -14.07 -0.62 23.05
C ALA A 35 -14.37 0.16 24.34
N ALA A 36 -15.63 0.22 24.78
CA ALA A 36 -16.04 1.04 25.91
C ALA A 36 -15.33 0.64 27.21
N GLY A 37 -14.84 1.65 27.94
CA GLY A 37 -14.21 1.47 29.25
C GLY A 37 -12.81 0.84 29.24
N LYS A 38 -12.25 0.51 28.06
CA LYS A 38 -10.90 -0.04 27.94
C LYS A 38 -9.82 1.04 28.02
N GLY A 39 -8.75 0.76 28.77
CA GLY A 39 -7.52 1.55 28.72
C GLY A 39 -6.69 1.25 27.46
N GLY A 40 -5.66 2.06 27.18
CA GLY A 40 -4.86 1.93 25.94
C GLY A 40 -4.26 0.54 25.70
N VAL A 41 -3.74 -0.11 26.76
CA VAL A 41 -3.20 -1.48 26.67
C VAL A 41 -4.30 -2.50 26.33
N GLU A 42 -5.47 -2.37 26.93
CA GLU A 42 -6.60 -3.27 26.68
C GLU A 42 -7.18 -3.08 25.27
N VAL A 43 -7.22 -1.84 24.78
CA VAL A 43 -7.60 -1.54 23.39
C VAL A 43 -6.59 -2.16 22.41
N SER A 44 -5.29 -2.02 22.66
CA SER A 44 -4.25 -2.60 21.80
C SER A 44 -4.37 -4.12 21.72
N ARG A 45 -4.51 -4.80 22.87
CA ARG A 45 -4.71 -6.26 22.91
C ARG A 45 -6.01 -6.68 22.23
N TRP A 46 -7.09 -5.93 22.44
CA TRP A 46 -8.38 -6.22 21.80
C TRP A 46 -8.31 -6.08 20.28
N LEU A 47 -7.66 -5.01 19.77
CA LEU A 47 -7.44 -4.81 18.34
C LEU A 47 -6.57 -5.93 17.74
N HIS A 48 -5.49 -6.32 18.44
CA HIS A 48 -4.67 -7.46 18.03
C HIS A 48 -5.54 -8.71 17.81
N LEU A 49 -6.29 -9.13 18.83
CA LEU A 49 -7.17 -10.29 18.75
C LEU A 49 -8.18 -10.20 17.60
N ARG A 50 -8.78 -9.02 17.37
CA ARG A 50 -9.71 -8.78 16.25
C ARG A 50 -9.01 -8.92 14.90
N THR A 51 -7.83 -8.35 14.73
CA THR A 51 -7.07 -8.41 13.48
C THR A 51 -6.47 -9.80 13.21
N SER A 52 -6.22 -10.59 14.25
CA SER A 52 -5.66 -11.95 14.13
C SER A 52 -6.72 -13.01 13.84
N ALA A 53 -7.97 -12.83 14.29
CA ALA A 53 -9.02 -13.87 14.28
C ALA A 53 -9.30 -14.52 12.92
N PHE A 54 -9.10 -13.79 11.82
CA PHE A 54 -9.32 -14.27 10.45
C PHE A 54 -8.13 -13.98 9.53
N HIS A 55 -6.95 -13.75 10.10
CA HIS A 55 -5.76 -13.48 9.30
C HIS A 55 -5.28 -14.76 8.64
N GLU A 56 -5.24 -14.76 7.31
CA GLU A 56 -4.71 -15.87 6.52
C GLU A 56 -3.43 -15.43 5.81
N PRO A 57 -2.24 -15.92 6.24
CA PRO A 57 -0.99 -15.58 5.58
C PRO A 57 -0.94 -16.13 4.17
N VAL A 58 -0.57 -15.27 3.21
CA VAL A 58 -0.34 -15.69 1.83
C VAL A 58 1.13 -15.89 1.54
N SER A 59 1.46 -16.76 0.58
CA SER A 59 2.84 -16.92 0.13
C SER A 59 3.33 -15.67 -0.61
N TYR A 60 4.65 -15.52 -0.70
CA TYR A 60 5.27 -14.41 -1.42
C TYR A 60 4.83 -14.30 -2.89
N THR A 61 4.63 -15.45 -3.54
CA THR A 61 4.11 -15.54 -4.92
C THR A 61 2.62 -15.25 -4.98
N ALA A 62 1.83 -15.73 -4.01
CA ALA A 62 0.40 -15.42 -3.93
C ALA A 62 0.16 -13.92 -3.73
N ALA A 63 0.99 -13.24 -2.93
CA ALA A 63 0.93 -11.79 -2.75
C ALA A 63 1.13 -11.03 -4.07
N TRP A 64 2.11 -11.42 -4.89
CA TRP A 64 2.27 -10.85 -6.25
C TRP A 64 1.00 -11.01 -7.08
N ASN A 65 0.46 -12.23 -7.12
CA ASN A 65 -0.69 -12.54 -7.95
C ASN A 65 -1.95 -11.79 -7.49
N ALA A 66 -2.17 -11.67 -6.18
CA ALA A 66 -3.27 -10.90 -5.62
C ALA A 66 -3.17 -9.41 -6.00
N LEU A 67 -1.98 -8.83 -5.92
CA LEU A 67 -1.77 -7.42 -6.29
C LEU A 67 -2.03 -7.14 -7.77
N GLU A 68 -1.74 -8.10 -8.66
CA GLU A 68 -2.04 -7.96 -10.09
C GLU A 68 -3.50 -8.24 -10.43
N ALA A 69 -4.15 -9.21 -9.77
CA ALA A 69 -5.45 -9.74 -10.18
C ALA A 69 -6.63 -9.11 -9.44
N SER A 70 -6.53 -8.94 -8.11
CA SER A 70 -7.67 -8.61 -7.26
C SER A 70 -7.66 -7.16 -6.76
N ILE A 71 -6.48 -6.58 -6.52
CA ILE A 71 -6.36 -5.19 -6.03
C ILE A 71 -6.47 -4.17 -7.17
N ASP A 72 -6.13 -4.55 -8.42
CA ASP A 72 -6.34 -3.70 -9.58
C ASP A 72 -7.18 -4.35 -10.69
N SER A 73 -8.49 -4.45 -10.42
CA SER A 73 -9.51 -4.85 -11.37
C SER A 73 -9.85 -3.77 -12.41
N HIS A 74 -9.30 -2.56 -12.30
CA HIS A 74 -9.69 -1.43 -13.16
C HIS A 74 -9.04 -1.46 -14.54
N ASN A 75 -7.96 -2.23 -14.73
CA ASN A 75 -7.30 -2.34 -16.03
C ASN A 75 -6.62 -3.72 -16.23
N ALA A 76 -6.92 -4.40 -17.34
CA ALA A 76 -6.31 -5.68 -17.67
C ALA A 76 -4.80 -5.60 -17.95
N SER A 77 -4.29 -4.41 -18.27
CA SER A 77 -2.90 -4.18 -18.72
C SER A 77 -2.05 -3.35 -17.75
N HIS A 78 -2.64 -2.72 -16.73
CA HIS A 78 -1.95 -1.82 -15.81
C HIS A 78 -2.32 -2.10 -14.36
N VAL A 79 -1.38 -1.79 -13.45
CA VAL A 79 -1.52 -1.79 -11.99
C VAL A 79 -1.54 -0.33 -11.49
N ARG A 80 -2.50 0.04 -10.65
CA ARG A 80 -2.53 1.29 -9.90
C ARG A 80 -1.44 1.26 -8.84
N VAL A 81 -0.58 2.26 -8.87
CA VAL A 81 0.57 2.35 -7.97
C VAL A 81 0.33 3.39 -6.87
N ILE A 82 0.80 3.08 -5.66
CA ILE A 82 0.91 4.01 -4.55
C ILE A 82 1.82 5.17 -4.95
N TYR A 83 1.63 6.32 -4.32
CA TYR A 83 2.26 7.61 -4.68
C TYR A 83 1.83 8.19 -6.05
N GLY A 84 1.12 7.44 -6.88
CA GLY A 84 0.34 7.98 -8.00
C GLY A 84 0.63 7.42 -9.37
N GLY A 85 -0.43 7.34 -10.17
CA GLY A 85 -0.38 6.90 -11.56
C GLY A 85 -0.67 5.41 -11.69
N HIS A 86 -0.21 4.85 -12.81
CA HIS A 86 -0.35 3.45 -13.15
C HIS A 86 0.96 2.96 -13.78
N ALA A 87 1.24 1.67 -13.64
CA ALA A 87 2.36 0.99 -14.30
C ALA A 87 1.81 -0.19 -15.12
N PRO A 88 2.41 -0.58 -16.25
CA PRO A 88 2.00 -1.80 -16.93
C PRO A 88 2.11 -3.03 -16.01
N LYS A 89 1.25 -4.04 -16.22
CA LYS A 89 1.29 -5.37 -15.56
C LYS A 89 2.46 -6.18 -16.12
N CYS A 90 3.66 -5.75 -15.78
CA CYS A 90 4.90 -6.35 -16.21
C CYS A 90 5.80 -6.53 -14.99
N ARG A 91 6.37 -7.73 -14.85
CA ARG A 91 7.41 -8.01 -13.85
C ARG A 91 8.81 -7.83 -14.45
N THR A 92 8.89 -7.73 -15.78
CA THR A 92 10.10 -7.55 -16.61
C THR A 92 9.75 -6.72 -17.86
N GLY A 93 10.65 -5.86 -18.36
CA GLY A 93 10.45 -5.08 -19.62
C GLY A 93 10.94 -3.63 -19.57
N ALA A 94 10.42 -2.73 -20.42
CA ALA A 94 10.61 -1.26 -20.31
C ALA A 94 9.31 -0.44 -20.55
N TYR A 95 9.09 0.66 -19.81
CA TYR A 95 8.02 1.66 -19.98
C TYR A 95 8.59 3.08 -19.78
N TYR A 96 8.34 4.00 -20.72
CA TYR A 96 9.00 5.32 -20.81
C TYR A 96 10.56 5.28 -20.81
N GLY A 97 11.15 4.22 -21.38
CA GLY A 97 12.62 4.04 -21.39
C GLY A 97 13.22 3.65 -20.04
N LEU A 98 12.39 3.44 -19.03
CA LEU A 98 12.73 2.90 -17.71
C LEU A 98 12.32 1.42 -17.66
N GLU A 99 12.96 0.61 -16.82
CA GLU A 99 12.57 -0.79 -16.61
C GLU A 99 11.06 -0.85 -16.26
N CYS A 100 10.33 -1.76 -16.91
CA CYS A 100 8.91 -2.02 -16.68
C CYS A 100 8.82 -2.69 -15.32
N ALA A 101 8.66 -1.85 -14.30
CA ALA A 101 9.02 -2.20 -12.96
C ALA A 101 8.09 -1.48 -12.01
N TRP A 102 6.90 -2.02 -11.83
CA TRP A 102 6.27 -1.87 -10.54
C TRP A 102 6.89 -2.88 -9.57
N ASN A 103 6.95 -2.53 -8.31
CA ASN A 103 7.44 -3.39 -7.24
C ASN A 103 6.44 -3.36 -6.08
N ARG A 104 6.55 -4.32 -5.17
CA ARG A 104 5.75 -4.34 -3.95
C ARG A 104 6.40 -3.42 -2.93
N GLU A 105 5.71 -2.33 -2.64
CA GLU A 105 6.03 -1.40 -1.57
C GLU A 105 5.49 -1.95 -0.25
N HIS A 106 6.40 -2.18 0.68
CA HIS A 106 6.04 -2.41 2.08
C HIS A 106 5.86 -1.05 2.76
N LEU A 107 4.62 -0.65 3.02
CA LEU A 107 4.34 0.62 3.71
C LEU A 107 4.98 0.64 5.09
N TRP A 108 4.95 -0.49 5.80
CA TRP A 108 5.83 -0.73 6.93
C TRP A 108 7.18 -1.28 6.43
N PRO A 109 8.32 -0.57 6.54
CA PRO A 109 9.53 -1.01 5.86
C PRO A 109 10.07 -2.34 6.38
N GLN A 110 10.65 -3.14 5.49
CA GLN A 110 11.18 -4.47 5.83
C GLN A 110 12.23 -4.45 6.95
N SER A 111 13.02 -3.38 7.08
CA SER A 111 14.03 -3.24 8.14
C SER A 111 13.44 -2.98 9.53
N TYR A 112 12.16 -2.62 9.62
CA TYR A 112 11.42 -2.38 10.86
C TYR A 112 10.59 -3.59 11.31
N GLY A 113 11.08 -4.81 11.06
CA GLY A 113 10.53 -6.02 11.66
C GLY A 113 9.60 -6.86 10.78
N VAL A 114 9.44 -6.52 9.49
CA VAL A 114 8.49 -7.24 8.61
C VAL A 114 9.14 -8.11 7.53
N GLY A 115 10.45 -8.04 7.31
CA GLY A 115 11.11 -8.76 6.22
C GLY A 115 12.44 -9.41 6.58
N GLU A 116 13.12 -9.94 5.56
CA GLU A 116 14.42 -10.62 5.69
C GLU A 116 15.50 -9.75 6.30
N SER A 117 15.46 -8.43 6.04
CA SER A 117 16.35 -7.45 6.67
C SER A 117 16.21 -7.38 8.19
N SER A 118 15.13 -7.93 8.76
CA SER A 118 14.92 -8.08 10.20
C SER A 118 15.02 -9.55 10.65
N GLY A 119 15.61 -10.42 9.85
CA GLY A 119 15.82 -11.84 10.19
C GLY A 119 14.58 -12.72 10.10
N LEU A 120 13.51 -12.26 9.45
CA LEU A 120 12.33 -13.07 9.17
C LEU A 120 12.46 -13.83 7.85
N THR A 121 11.74 -14.93 7.67
CA THR A 121 11.80 -15.70 6.41
C THR A 121 10.99 -15.05 5.29
N ALA A 122 11.14 -15.57 4.07
CA ALA A 122 10.38 -15.07 2.92
C ALA A 122 8.87 -15.28 2.98
N ALA A 123 8.41 -16.20 3.82
CA ALA A 123 7.01 -16.49 4.06
C ALA A 123 6.50 -15.85 5.37
N ALA A 124 7.24 -14.91 5.96
CA ALA A 124 6.79 -14.22 7.16
C ALA A 124 5.45 -13.52 6.91
N PRO A 125 4.41 -13.77 7.75
CA PRO A 125 3.12 -13.12 7.61
C PRO A 125 3.20 -11.60 7.42
N PRO A 126 3.99 -10.83 8.21
CA PRO A 126 4.06 -9.38 8.01
C PRO A 126 4.74 -8.97 6.70
N ARG A 127 5.53 -9.85 6.06
CA ARG A 127 6.18 -9.58 4.77
C ARG A 127 5.20 -9.65 3.61
N THR A 128 4.21 -10.52 3.71
CA THR A 128 3.26 -10.81 2.62
C THR A 128 1.87 -10.26 2.89
N ASP A 129 1.68 -9.53 3.99
CA ASP A 129 0.41 -8.93 4.38
C ASP A 129 -0.06 -7.86 3.38
N LEU A 130 -1.16 -8.18 2.68
CA LEU A 130 -1.75 -7.33 1.64
C LEU A 130 -2.40 -6.03 2.18
N HIS A 131 -2.58 -5.89 3.50
CA HIS A 131 -3.04 -4.65 4.11
C HIS A 131 -1.96 -3.55 4.11
N ALA A 132 -0.68 -3.92 4.05
CA ALA A 132 0.44 -2.99 4.04
C ALA A 132 1.43 -3.21 2.88
N LEU A 133 1.14 -4.17 1.99
CA LEU A 133 1.90 -4.45 0.78
C LEU A 133 1.13 -3.96 -0.44
N VAL A 134 1.68 -2.98 -1.15
CA VAL A 134 0.98 -2.31 -2.27
C VAL A 134 1.85 -2.19 -3.51
N PRO A 135 1.27 -2.02 -4.71
CA PRO A 135 2.07 -1.77 -5.92
C PRO A 135 2.67 -0.36 -5.87
N SER A 136 3.93 -0.19 -6.28
CA SER A 136 4.60 1.10 -6.43
C SER A 136 5.47 1.09 -7.68
N LEU A 137 5.79 2.25 -8.26
CA LEU A 137 6.87 2.32 -9.25
C LEU A 137 8.19 1.95 -8.56
N LYS A 138 9.02 1.10 -9.19
CA LYS A 138 10.30 0.64 -8.63
C LYS A 138 11.19 1.81 -8.24
N ALA A 139 11.25 2.86 -9.07
CA ALA A 139 12.02 4.08 -8.76
C ALA A 139 11.51 4.80 -7.50
N LEU A 140 10.19 4.87 -7.28
CA LEU A 140 9.62 5.48 -6.07
C LEU A 140 9.79 4.60 -4.84
N ASN A 141 9.64 3.29 -4.97
CA ASN A 141 9.92 2.32 -3.91
C ASN A 141 11.39 2.43 -3.46
N SER A 142 12.33 2.40 -4.42
CA SER A 142 13.75 2.61 -4.13
C SER A 142 14.03 3.97 -3.49
N ALA A 143 13.38 5.04 -3.97
CA ALA A 143 13.56 6.37 -3.42
C ALA A 143 12.97 6.51 -2.00
N ARG A 144 11.89 5.79 -1.69
CA ARG A 144 11.28 5.78 -0.35
C ARG A 144 12.20 5.10 0.66
N SER A 145 12.92 4.05 0.27
CA SER A 145 13.80 3.28 1.17
C SER A 145 13.03 2.73 2.39
N ASN A 146 13.52 2.99 3.60
CA ASN A 146 12.89 2.70 4.88
C ASN A 146 12.44 3.97 5.63
N ARG A 147 12.19 5.06 4.91
CA ARG A 147 11.78 6.34 5.51
C ARG A 147 10.43 6.25 6.18
N ALA A 148 10.33 6.81 7.39
CA ALA A 148 9.07 6.98 8.08
C ALA A 148 8.22 8.01 7.34
N PHE A 149 6.90 7.80 7.30
CA PHE A 149 6.01 8.78 6.69
C PHE A 149 5.83 9.98 7.61
N ALA A 150 6.02 11.19 7.08
CA ALA A 150 5.74 12.44 7.79
C ALA A 150 5.35 13.53 6.78
N GLN A 151 4.83 14.65 7.26
CA GLN A 151 4.64 15.83 6.43
C GLN A 151 5.91 16.69 6.47
N ILE A 152 6.65 16.74 5.35
CA ILE A 152 7.88 17.51 5.18
C ILE A 152 7.55 18.72 4.31
N THR A 153 7.21 19.83 4.93
CA THR A 153 6.87 21.08 4.24
C THR A 153 7.57 22.27 4.86
N ASP A 154 8.00 23.23 4.02
CA ASP A 154 8.28 24.59 4.47
C ASP A 154 6.99 25.40 4.60
N TRP A 155 7.07 26.54 5.28
CA TRP A 155 5.98 27.52 5.27
C TRP A 155 5.80 28.11 3.85
N PRO A 156 4.58 28.14 3.28
CA PRO A 156 3.28 27.89 3.91
C PRO A 156 2.70 26.50 3.58
N ASN A 157 3.25 25.42 4.15
CA ASN A 157 2.74 24.04 4.18
C ASN A 157 2.00 23.56 2.91
N ASP A 158 2.51 23.91 1.73
CA ASP A 158 1.86 23.65 0.45
C ASP A 158 2.66 22.63 -0.37
N ASP A 159 2.31 21.35 -0.20
CA ASP A 159 2.91 20.23 -0.93
C ASP A 159 2.83 20.41 -2.45
N ALA A 160 1.80 21.11 -2.97
CA ALA A 160 1.62 21.32 -4.40
C ALA A 160 2.69 22.26 -4.98
N ARG A 161 3.35 23.05 -4.14
CA ARG A 161 4.45 23.93 -4.54
C ARG A 161 5.80 23.25 -4.47
N CYS A 162 5.89 22.03 -3.91
CA CYS A 162 7.18 21.45 -3.60
C CYS A 162 8.06 21.26 -4.85
N GLY A 163 9.29 21.78 -4.81
CA GLY A 163 10.20 21.87 -5.96
C GLY A 163 11.62 22.24 -5.54
N PRO A 164 12.60 22.26 -6.47
CA PRO A 164 14.01 22.55 -6.14
C PRO A 164 14.25 23.91 -5.46
N GLN A 165 13.31 24.84 -5.58
CA GLN A 165 13.33 26.18 -5.00
C GLN A 165 12.88 26.23 -3.53
N PHE A 166 12.32 25.13 -3.01
CA PHE A 166 11.71 25.01 -1.69
C PHE A 166 12.55 24.06 -0.82
N PRO A 167 13.55 24.59 -0.08
CA PRO A 167 14.51 23.78 0.65
C PRO A 167 13.90 23.00 1.84
N GLY A 168 12.68 23.32 2.26
CA GLY A 168 12.02 22.64 3.36
C GLY A 168 10.98 21.60 2.97
N CYS A 169 10.82 21.27 1.68
CA CYS A 169 9.83 20.30 1.24
C CYS A 169 10.45 19.10 0.49
N GLU A 170 9.84 17.93 0.64
CA GLU A 170 10.15 16.72 -0.12
C GLU A 170 8.86 15.95 -0.42
N THR A 171 8.60 15.59 -1.69
CA THR A 171 7.44 14.77 -2.12
C THR A 171 7.83 13.78 -3.22
N PRO A 172 7.26 12.57 -3.27
CA PRO A 172 7.37 11.70 -4.44
C PRO A 172 6.82 12.41 -5.67
N ALA A 173 7.54 12.27 -6.77
CA ALA A 173 7.10 12.74 -8.07
C ALA A 173 7.61 11.82 -9.16
N CYS A 174 6.74 11.50 -10.12
CA CYS A 174 7.14 10.88 -11.38
C CYS A 174 6.54 11.65 -12.56
N THR A 175 7.42 11.94 -13.50
CA THR A 175 7.14 12.54 -14.80
C THR A 175 7.58 11.56 -15.88
N LYS A 176 7.38 11.89 -17.15
CA LYS A 176 7.82 11.03 -18.27
C LYS A 176 9.35 10.83 -18.31
N THR A 177 10.14 11.73 -17.72
CA THR A 177 11.61 11.74 -17.85
C THR A 177 12.35 11.61 -16.51
N ALA A 178 11.64 11.69 -15.38
CA ALA A 178 12.25 11.61 -14.06
C ALA A 178 11.25 11.03 -13.05
N CYS A 179 11.69 10.11 -12.19
CA CYS A 179 10.85 9.44 -11.21
C CYS A 179 11.65 9.20 -9.92
N GLY A 180 11.12 9.66 -8.78
CA GLY A 180 11.83 9.65 -7.50
C GLY A 180 11.29 10.74 -6.58
N VAL A 181 12.21 11.50 -6.00
CA VAL A 181 11.92 12.59 -5.08
C VAL A 181 11.94 13.94 -5.80
N ARG A 182 11.05 14.86 -5.41
CA ARG A 182 11.09 16.28 -5.76
C ARG A 182 11.23 17.12 -4.49
N GLY A 183 12.09 18.14 -4.55
CA GLY A 183 12.44 18.98 -3.40
C GLY A 183 13.91 18.81 -3.03
N THR A 184 14.37 19.60 -2.06
CA THR A 184 15.76 19.54 -1.57
C THR A 184 15.84 19.42 -0.04
N ALA A 185 14.69 19.20 0.63
CA ALA A 185 14.65 18.88 2.04
C ALA A 185 15.56 17.68 2.34
N GLN A 186 16.49 17.88 3.27
CA GLN A 186 17.40 16.85 3.77
C GLN A 186 16.95 16.35 5.15
N TRP A 187 15.65 16.46 5.48
CA TRP A 187 15.16 16.22 6.85
C TRP A 187 15.38 14.76 7.25
N GLY A 188 16.38 14.58 8.12
CA GLY A 188 16.82 13.32 8.69
C GLY A 188 17.83 12.60 7.79
N THR A 189 19.12 12.78 8.09
CA THR A 189 20.16 11.84 7.64
C THR A 189 19.75 10.42 8.04
N ASP A 190 19.82 9.52 7.06
CA ASP A 190 19.53 8.08 7.07
C ASP A 190 18.68 7.53 8.24
N PRO A 191 17.40 7.14 8.02
CA PRO A 191 16.74 7.06 6.72
C PRO A 191 16.07 8.36 6.27
N GLY A 192 15.67 9.23 7.20
CA GLY A 192 14.89 10.45 6.93
C GLY A 192 13.37 10.20 6.86
N PHE A 193 12.64 11.21 6.37
CA PHE A 193 11.18 11.17 6.26
C PHE A 193 10.70 11.08 4.81
N TRP A 194 9.45 10.66 4.61
CA TRP A 194 8.79 10.65 3.31
C TRP A 194 7.37 11.24 3.38
N THR A 195 7.08 12.27 2.58
CA THR A 195 5.74 12.86 2.49
C THR A 195 4.94 12.20 1.37
N PRO A 196 3.95 11.32 1.64
CA PRO A 196 3.15 10.77 0.57
C PRO A 196 2.13 11.82 0.06
N PRO A 197 1.64 11.68 -1.19
CA PRO A 197 0.62 12.58 -1.73
C PRO A 197 -0.64 12.55 -0.87
N ALA A 198 -1.30 13.71 -0.70
CA ALA A 198 -2.43 13.88 0.21
C ALA A 198 -3.52 12.79 0.06
N ARG A 199 -3.87 12.43 -1.18
CA ARG A 199 -4.90 11.40 -1.48
C ARG A 199 -4.60 10.00 -0.93
N TYR A 200 -3.34 9.67 -0.61
CA TYR A 200 -2.96 8.36 -0.07
C TYR A 200 -2.72 8.37 1.44
N ARG A 201 -2.65 9.54 2.09
CA ARG A 201 -2.30 9.66 3.53
C ARG A 201 -3.23 8.85 4.42
N GLY A 202 -4.54 8.95 4.22
CA GLY A 202 -5.51 8.20 5.02
C GLY A 202 -5.41 6.68 4.83
N PHE A 203 -5.12 6.23 3.61
CA PHE A 203 -4.89 4.81 3.32
C PHE A 203 -3.62 4.30 4.01
N ILE A 204 -2.51 5.04 3.87
CA ILE A 204 -1.23 4.70 4.48
C ILE A 204 -1.35 4.70 6.01
N ALA A 205 -1.98 5.71 6.61
CA ALA A 205 -2.17 5.79 8.05
C ALA A 205 -2.93 4.57 8.61
N ARG A 206 -3.99 4.12 7.93
CA ARG A 206 -4.73 2.91 8.33
C ARG A 206 -3.90 1.64 8.18
N ALA A 207 -3.14 1.52 7.10
CA ALA A 207 -2.25 0.38 6.89
C ALA A 207 -1.18 0.30 7.99
N LEU A 208 -0.55 1.42 8.34
CA LEU A 208 0.44 1.48 9.42
C LEU A 208 -0.19 1.18 10.78
N PHE A 209 -1.37 1.76 11.07
CA PHE A 209 -2.10 1.48 12.30
C PHE A 209 -2.45 0.00 12.43
N TYR A 210 -2.94 -0.61 11.36
CA TYR A 210 -3.20 -2.05 11.29
C TYR A 210 -1.94 -2.86 11.61
N MET A 211 -0.81 -2.57 10.95
CA MET A 211 0.43 -3.31 11.18
C MET A 211 0.90 -3.21 12.64
N ALA A 212 0.80 -2.01 13.23
CA ALA A 212 1.20 -1.76 14.62
C ALA A 212 0.37 -2.56 15.65
N VAL A 213 -0.91 -2.81 15.38
CA VAL A 213 -1.78 -3.58 16.30
C VAL A 213 -1.83 -5.07 15.96
N ARG A 214 -1.60 -5.46 14.70
CA ARG A 214 -1.66 -6.85 14.25
C ARG A 214 -0.47 -7.67 14.73
N TYR A 215 0.73 -7.08 14.75
CA TYR A 215 1.97 -7.80 14.97
C TYR A 215 2.67 -7.37 16.28
N ASP A 216 2.41 -8.14 17.34
CA ASP A 216 3.01 -7.97 18.67
C ASP A 216 4.21 -8.90 18.92
N GLY A 217 4.47 -9.85 18.01
CA GLY A 217 5.59 -10.79 18.09
C GLY A 217 5.28 -12.12 18.76
N ASP A 218 4.04 -12.36 19.18
CA ASP A 218 3.64 -13.61 19.85
C ASP A 218 3.40 -14.76 18.87
N GLU A 219 3.29 -14.46 17.57
CA GLU A 219 3.13 -15.44 16.50
C GLU A 219 4.48 -15.88 15.89
N PRO A 220 4.60 -17.14 15.43
CA PRO A 220 5.81 -17.61 14.77
C PRO A 220 6.23 -16.74 13.57
N ASN A 221 7.53 -16.47 13.45
CA ASN A 221 8.09 -15.69 12.33
C ASN A 221 7.49 -14.28 12.20
N THR A 222 7.13 -13.68 13.35
CA THR A 222 6.73 -12.29 13.48
C THR A 222 7.62 -11.57 14.50
N ARG A 223 7.50 -10.24 14.58
CA ARG A 223 8.13 -9.40 15.62
C ARG A 223 7.10 -8.43 16.17
N ASN A 224 7.37 -7.90 17.36
CA ASN A 224 6.71 -6.68 17.84
C ASN A 224 7.15 -5.51 16.97
N LEU A 225 6.23 -4.99 16.15
CA LEU A 225 6.57 -3.97 15.17
C LEU A 225 6.65 -2.58 15.81
N THR A 226 7.77 -1.90 15.59
CA THR A 226 8.02 -0.51 16.00
C THR A 226 8.64 0.29 14.85
N LEU A 227 8.33 1.59 14.74
CA LEU A 227 8.83 2.53 13.72
C LEU A 227 9.73 3.60 14.34
#